data_AF-A0A3C1BS51-F1
#
_entry.id   AF-A0A3C1BS51-F1
#
_cell.length_a   1.000
_cell.length_b   1.000
_cell.length_c   1.000
_cell.angle_alpha   90.00
_cell.angle_beta   90.00
_cell.angle_gamma   90.00
#
_symmetry.space_group_name_H-M   'P 1'
#
loop_
_entity.id
_entity.type
_entity.pdbx_description
1 polymer ?
#
loop_
_entity_poly.entity_id
_entity_poly.type
_entity_poly.pdbx_seq_one_letter_code
_entity_poly.pdbx_strand_id
1 'polypeptide(L)'
;KYGCLRIAFQVLKKDMNGPMIVMNAANEIAVEHFLRKSISFIDIAPVIENVLDAFGECKAEGIDEILDLDRAARLKCSDLIFARR
;
A
#
# COMPACT_ATOMS: atom_id res chain seq x y z
N LYS A 1 8.37 17.25 -0.08
CA LYS A 1 9.44 16.34 0.40
C LYS A 1 8.82 15.37 1.39
N TYR A 2 9.01 14.05 1.21
CA TYR A 2 8.43 12.92 1.98
C TYR A 2 6.98 12.54 1.62
N GLY A 3 6.80 11.82 0.50
CA GLY A 3 5.48 11.32 0.06
C GLY A 3 4.83 10.34 1.05
N CYS A 4 5.59 9.36 1.56
CA CYS A 4 5.04 8.35 2.49
C CYS A 4 4.52 8.96 3.80
N LEU A 5 5.16 10.01 4.32
CA LEU A 5 4.67 10.70 5.52
C LEU A 5 3.32 11.39 5.27
N ARG A 6 3.16 12.04 4.10
CA ARG A 6 1.88 12.63 3.69
C ARG A 6 0.79 11.55 3.60
N ILE A 7 1.09 10.42 2.98
CA ILE A 7 0.16 9.30 2.81
C ILE A 7 -0.28 8.76 4.19
N ALA A 8 0.68 8.54 5.11
CA ALA A 8 0.38 8.09 6.47
C ALA A 8 -0.58 9.03 7.19
N PHE A 9 -0.36 10.35 7.12
CA PHE A 9 -1.31 11.32 7.69
C PHE A 9 -2.68 11.31 7.00
N GLN A 10 -2.75 11.10 5.69
CA GLN A 10 -4.03 11.03 4.97
C GLN A 10 -4.83 9.80 5.40
N VAL A 11 -4.16 8.65 5.52
CA VAL A 11 -4.75 7.40 5.93
C VAL A 11 -5.18 7.44 7.40
N LEU A 12 -4.36 7.99 8.31
CA LEU A 12 -4.72 8.14 9.73
C LEU A 12 -5.92 9.07 9.97
N LYS A 13 -6.18 10.02 9.07
CA LYS A 13 -7.35 10.92 9.14
C LYS A 13 -8.64 10.24 8.72
N LYS A 14 -8.56 9.11 8.00
CA LYS A 14 -9.72 8.28 7.70
C LYS A 14 -10.01 7.48 8.97
N ASP A 15 -11.20 7.62 9.53
CA ASP A 15 -11.66 6.86 10.72
C ASP A 15 -11.97 5.39 10.36
N MET A 16 -11.00 4.74 9.71
CA MET A 16 -11.09 3.43 9.07
C MET A 16 -9.73 2.73 9.11
N ASN A 17 -9.73 1.47 9.53
CA ASN A 17 -8.51 0.66 9.60
C ASN A 17 -8.06 0.10 8.25
N GLY A 18 -8.97 -0.09 7.29
CA GLY A 18 -8.65 -0.70 6.00
C GLY A 18 -7.51 0.02 5.26
N PRO A 19 -7.58 1.34 5.03
CA PRO A 19 -6.49 2.09 4.41
C PRO A 19 -5.15 2.01 5.15
N MET A 20 -5.14 1.85 6.48
CA MET A 20 -3.90 1.64 7.25
C MET A 20 -3.26 0.29 6.93
N ILE A 21 -4.08 -0.76 6.88
CA ILE A 21 -3.64 -2.13 6.55
C ILE A 21 -3.08 -2.17 5.13
N VAL A 22 -3.84 -1.62 4.17
CA VAL A 22 -3.45 -1.54 2.75
C VAL A 22 -2.15 -0.76 2.58
N MET A 23 -2.01 0.40 3.23
CA MET A 23 -0.79 1.21 3.16
C MET A 23 0.43 0.44 3.68
N ASN A 24 0.30 -0.24 4.83
CA ASN A 24 1.40 -0.98 5.42
C ASN A 24 1.84 -2.14 4.52
N ALA A 25 0.88 -2.93 4.05
CA ALA A 25 1.11 -4.05 3.13
C ALA A 25 1.77 -3.60 1.82
N ALA A 26 1.26 -2.52 1.22
CA ALA A 26 1.81 -1.96 0.00
C ALA A 26 3.25 -1.45 0.18
N ASN A 27 3.54 -0.81 1.31
CA ASN A 27 4.87 -0.32 1.62
C ASN A 27 5.90 -1.45 1.73
N GLU A 28 5.55 -2.56 2.38
CA GLU A 28 6.46 -3.71 2.47
C GLU A 28 6.83 -4.27 1.09
N ILE A 29 5.86 -4.46 0.20
CA ILE A 29 6.11 -4.95 -1.17
C ILE A 29 6.89 -3.92 -2.00
N ALA A 30 6.54 -2.64 -1.92
CA ALA A 30 7.27 -1.60 -2.64
C ALA A 30 8.73 -1.50 -2.19
N VAL A 31 9.00 -1.57 -0.88
CA VAL A 31 10.36 -1.59 -0.32
C VAL A 31 11.11 -2.85 -0.76
N GLU A 32 10.47 -4.02 -0.75
CA GLU A 32 11.08 -5.25 -1.25
C GLU A 32 11.51 -5.11 -2.72
N HIS A 33 10.63 -4.59 -3.58
CA HIS A 33 10.98 -4.36 -4.99
C HIS A 33 12.07 -3.30 -5.16
N PHE A 34 12.10 -2.26 -4.33
CA PHE A 34 13.20 -1.30 -4.31
C PHE A 34 14.54 -1.96 -3.96
N LEU A 35 14.57 -2.78 -2.90
CA LEU A 35 15.78 -3.51 -2.50
C LEU A 35 16.26 -4.50 -3.58
N ARG A 36 15.31 -5.10 -4.31
CA ARG A 36 15.57 -5.94 -5.49
C ARG A 36 15.88 -5.14 -6.77
N LYS A 37 16.07 -3.82 -6.69
CA LYS A 37 16.34 -2.91 -7.82
C LYS A 37 15.29 -2.98 -8.95
N SER A 38 14.07 -3.37 -8.59
CA SER A 38 12.94 -3.50 -9.52
C SER A 38 12.16 -2.21 -9.70
N ILE A 39 12.26 -1.29 -8.74
CA ILE A 39 11.76 0.10 -8.79
C ILE A 39 12.79 1.02 -8.14
N SER A 40 12.72 2.33 -8.41
CA SER A 40 13.55 3.34 -7.75
C SER A 40 12.97 3.75 -6.40
N PHE A 41 13.79 4.35 -5.53
CA PHE A 41 13.33 4.86 -4.22
C PHE A 41 12.16 5.87 -4.35
N ILE A 42 12.20 6.72 -5.39
CA ILE A 42 11.17 7.72 -5.64
C ILE A 42 9.82 7.12 -6.07
N ASP A 43 9.80 5.86 -6.50
CA ASP A 43 8.59 5.18 -6.98
C ASP A 43 7.74 4.61 -5.85
N ILE A 44 8.32 4.45 -4.65
CA ILE A 44 7.65 3.82 -3.50
C ILE A 44 6.34 4.55 -3.16
N ALA A 45 6.38 5.87 -2.99
CA ALA A 45 5.18 6.64 -2.63
C ALA A 45 4.09 6.57 -3.72
N PRO A 46 4.38 6.83 -5.02
CA PRO A 46 3.40 6.65 -6.10
C PRO A 46 2.85 5.22 -6.25
N VAL A 47 3.61 4.19 -5.89
CA VAL A 47 3.07 2.81 -5.87
C VAL A 47 2.05 2.66 -4.74
N ILE A 48 2.39 3.09 -3.52
CA ILE A 48 1.50 3.00 -2.36
C ILE A 48 0.18 3.76 -2.61
N GLU A 49 0.24 4.94 -3.21
CA GLU A 49 -0.97 5.71 -3.57
C GLU A 49 -1.86 4.93 -4.54
N ASN A 50 -1.29 4.38 -5.62
CA ASN A 50 -2.06 3.60 -6.58
C ASN A 50 -2.69 2.34 -5.96
N VAL A 51 -2.03 1.72 -4.96
CA VAL A 51 -2.62 0.59 -4.23
C VAL A 51 -3.78 1.10 -3.36
N LEU A 52 -3.59 2.17 -2.58
CA LEU A 52 -4.66 2.75 -1.76
C LEU A 52 -5.88 3.15 -2.60
N ASP A 53 -5.67 3.78 -3.76
CA ASP A 53 -6.74 4.18 -4.67
C ASP A 53 -7.51 2.96 -5.22
N ALA A 54 -6.84 1.82 -5.42
CA ALA A 54 -7.49 0.60 -5.89
C ALA A 54 -8.39 -0.08 -4.84
N PHE A 55 -8.12 0.10 -3.55
CA PHE A 55 -8.95 -0.43 -2.45
C PHE A 55 -9.99 0.58 -1.96
N GLY A 56 -9.73 1.88 -2.11
CA GLY A 56 -10.63 2.94 -1.67
C GLY A 56 -10.82 2.95 -0.15
N GLU A 57 -12.04 3.28 0.28
CA GLU A 57 -12.42 3.30 1.69
C GLU A 57 -13.00 1.95 2.10
N CYS A 58 -12.29 1.26 2.99
CA CYS A 58 -12.67 -0.06 3.49
C CYS A 58 -12.45 -0.16 5.00
N LYS A 59 -13.17 -1.08 5.63
CA LYS A 59 -12.96 -1.50 7.02
C LYS A 59 -12.71 -3.00 7.05
N ALA A 60 -12.01 -3.46 8.07
CA ALA A 60 -11.82 -4.87 8.36
C ALA A 60 -12.23 -5.13 9.82
N GLU A 61 -13.13 -6.08 10.03
CA GLU A 61 -13.61 -6.49 11.34
C GLU A 61 -13.00 -7.84 11.72
N GLY A 62 -12.13 -7.83 12.74
CA GLY A 62 -11.45 -9.03 13.20
C GLY A 62 -10.18 -9.38 12.39
N ILE A 63 -9.49 -10.42 12.86
CA ILE A 63 -8.14 -10.77 12.38
C ILE A 63 -8.18 -11.32 10.95
N ASP A 64 -9.16 -12.15 10.61
CA ASP A 64 -9.23 -12.80 9.30
C ASP A 64 -9.39 -11.78 8.16
N GLU A 65 -10.27 -10.80 8.34
CA GLU A 65 -10.45 -9.71 7.35
C GLU A 65 -9.20 -8.83 7.23
N ILE A 66 -8.49 -8.58 8.34
CA ILE A 66 -7.22 -7.85 8.31
C ILE A 66 -6.18 -8.61 7.47
N LEU A 67 -6.08 -9.93 7.67
CA LEU A 67 -5.13 -10.77 6.94
C LEU A 67 -5.50 -10.88 5.45
N ASP A 68 -6.79 -10.98 5.13
CA ASP A 68 -7.23 -11.03 3.73
C ASP A 68 -7.00 -9.71 3.00
N LEU A 69 -7.25 -8.59 3.68
CA LEU A 69 -6.97 -7.27 3.13
C LEU A 69 -5.46 -7.02 2.94
N ASP A 70 -4.61 -7.44 3.89
CA ASP A 70 -3.15 -7.41 3.75
C ASP A 70 -2.69 -8.23 2.53
N ARG A 71 -3.14 -9.49 2.41
CA ARG A 71 -2.80 -10.36 1.26
C ARG A 71 -3.21 -9.75 -0.07
N ALA A 72 -4.43 -9.23 -0.15
CA ALA A 72 -4.94 -8.60 -1.36
C ALA A 72 -4.12 -7.35 -1.73
N ALA A 73 -3.78 -6.51 -0.75
CA ALA A 73 -2.97 -5.31 -0.97
C ALA A 73 -1.56 -5.64 -1.47
N ARG A 74 -0.93 -6.71 -0.93
CA ARG A 74 0.37 -7.19 -1.41
C ARG A 74 0.32 -7.63 -2.87
N LEU A 75 -0.65 -8.48 -3.21
CA LEU A 75 -0.83 -8.96 -4.59
C LEU A 75 -1.04 -7.77 -5.54
N LYS A 76 -1.92 -6.84 -5.18
CA LYS A 76 -2.20 -5.65 -6.00
C LYS A 76 -0.96 -4.77 -6.18
N CYS A 77 -0.15 -4.60 -5.14
CA CYS A 77 1.10 -3.84 -5.20
C CYS A 77 2.07 -4.46 -6.21
N SER A 78 2.27 -5.78 -6.13
CA SER A 78 3.11 -6.51 -7.09
C SER A 78 2.59 -6.37 -8.51
N ASP A 79 1.28 -6.55 -8.74
CA ASP A 79 0.66 -6.43 -10.07
C ASP A 79 0.90 -5.04 -10.68
N LEU A 80 0.72 -3.98 -9.88
CA LEU A 80 0.95 -2.60 -10.33
C LEU A 80 2.41 -2.32 -10.64
N ILE A 81 3.36 -2.92 -9.90
CA ILE A 81 4.79 -2.80 -10.19
C ILE A 81 5.14 -3.53 -11.49
N PHE A 82 4.59 -4.72 -11.72
CA PHE A 82 4.84 -5.48 -12.95
C PHE A 82 4.23 -4.82 -14.18
N ALA A 83 3.02 -4.23 -14.07
CA ALA A 83 2.36 -3.55 -15.17
C ALA A 83 3.02 -2.22 -15.60
N ARG A 84 3.95 -1.68 -14.79
CA ARG A 84 4.72 -0.46 -15.09
C ARG A 84 6.02 -0.74 -15.87
N ARG A 85 6.36 -2.01 -16.10
CA ARG A 85 7.52 -2.43 -16.90
C ARG A 85 7.18 -2.54 -18.37
#